data_AF-A0A933SEP6-F1
#
_entry.id   AF-A0A933SEP6-F1
#
_cell.length_a   1.000
_cell.length_b   1.000
_cell.length_c   1.000
_cell.angle_alpha   90.00
_cell.angle_beta   90.00
_cell.angle_gamma   90.00
#
_symmetry.space_group_name_H-M   'P 1'
#
loop_
_entity.id
_entity.type
_entity.pdbx_description
1 polymer ?
#
loop_
_entity_poly.entity_id
_entity_poly.type
_entity_poly.pdbx_seq_one_letter_code
_entity_poly.pdbx_strand_id
1 'polypeptide(L)'
;MALKVENVELPKKYHDAVEHWHRHNFKDYDLLLKYWDKYFPKDDQFCLCAKMELGTTDVIQIGEQKGEKKRLKPEEMTPEQSGHLLAIIKAQASTEFGSIQQHAATVDRAPEDEDKFWTMRVMAEELRHGYQMLHLLLSEDWSSVSGGVTGEQMVEEILSMTTGSHVLDAFNLDYDSYTDNVVFAACIDRVGKYQLTMQKVCAYKPMADSMPPMLREEAFHLAAGVIPMRRWAQKAAKGDVFVTMRMMQHALNKWVPRGLEMFGDERGGDTNVNFGFKDMKNDEASSLYHEELRKMIRDINTRYIRARFPDYTPEKTEQVLDELERSRGTHHGLAWTDLLRLPDKRFFRRKGVHAFQMVGIDGEPFTDVEDWLRYLAANLNDGYIASRDMKLYAEALRSVVSGEKTPAEAIKSMPRLKRVGGTCPCSKGVRWVMEDADGGQTTVAVR
;
A
#
# COMPACT_ATOMS: atom_id res chain seq x y z
N MET A 1 23.63 -17.76 -10.02
CA MET A 1 22.79 -18.94 -10.36
C MET A 1 21.37 -18.53 -10.00
N ALA A 2 20.42 -18.50 -10.94
CA ALA A 2 19.04 -18.16 -10.59
C ALA A 2 18.54 -19.20 -9.57
N LEU A 3 18.10 -18.74 -8.40
CA LEU A 3 17.59 -19.62 -7.35
C LEU A 3 16.32 -20.30 -7.88
N LYS A 4 16.18 -21.60 -7.59
CA LYS A 4 15.05 -22.41 -8.05
C LYS A 4 13.81 -21.98 -7.26
N VAL A 5 12.68 -21.77 -7.93
CA VAL A 5 11.40 -21.48 -7.27
C VAL A 5 10.56 -22.76 -7.23
N GLU A 6 10.01 -23.07 -6.07
CA GLU A 6 8.99 -24.09 -5.89
C GLU A 6 7.60 -23.46 -5.97
N ASN A 7 6.71 -24.08 -6.74
CA ASN A 7 5.32 -23.68 -6.87
C ASN A 7 4.48 -24.64 -6.03
N VAL A 8 3.78 -24.11 -5.03
CA VAL A 8 2.96 -24.88 -4.08
C VAL A 8 1.50 -24.48 -4.21
N GLU A 9 0.63 -25.47 -4.38
CA GLU A 9 -0.81 -25.27 -4.30
C GLU A 9 -1.30 -25.46 -2.86
N LEU A 10 -2.22 -24.60 -2.43
CA LEU A 10 -3.00 -24.80 -1.21
C LEU A 10 -3.80 -26.10 -1.30
N PRO A 11 -4.11 -26.73 -0.16
CA PRO A 11 -5.06 -27.83 -0.12
C PRO A 11 -6.36 -27.46 -0.84
N LYS A 12 -6.92 -28.41 -1.60
CA LYS A 12 -8.04 -28.16 -2.55
C LYS A 12 -9.15 -27.27 -1.99
N LYS A 13 -9.58 -27.51 -0.76
CA LYS A 13 -10.63 -26.73 -0.08
C LYS A 13 -10.32 -25.22 -0.05
N TYR A 14 -9.07 -24.83 0.21
CA TYR A 14 -8.65 -23.43 0.30
C TYR A 14 -8.32 -22.85 -1.07
N HIS A 15 -7.77 -23.64 -1.98
CA HIS A 15 -7.64 -23.23 -3.38
C HIS A 15 -9.02 -22.90 -3.98
N ASP A 16 -10.02 -23.78 -3.81
CA ASP A 16 -11.39 -23.56 -4.24
C ASP A 16 -12.02 -22.30 -3.60
N ALA A 17 -11.63 -21.97 -2.35
CA ALA A 17 -12.10 -20.77 -1.66
C ALA A 17 -11.52 -19.48 -2.27
N VAL A 18 -10.23 -19.46 -2.62
CA VAL A 18 -9.62 -18.32 -3.33
C VAL A 18 -10.18 -18.20 -4.74
N GLU A 19 -10.37 -19.33 -5.43
CA GLU A 19 -11.08 -19.43 -6.71
C GLU A 19 -12.49 -18.82 -6.64
N HIS A 20 -13.24 -19.14 -5.58
CA HIS A 20 -14.55 -18.55 -5.36
C HIS A 20 -14.48 -17.07 -5.06
N TRP A 21 -13.48 -16.64 -4.28
CA TRP A 21 -13.30 -15.24 -3.90
C TRP A 21 -13.00 -14.35 -5.12
N HIS A 22 -12.07 -14.77 -6.00
CA HIS A 22 -11.69 -13.93 -7.14
C HIS A 22 -12.84 -13.77 -8.14
N ARG A 23 -13.69 -14.78 -8.34
CA ARG A 23 -14.88 -14.66 -9.21
C ARG A 23 -15.84 -13.54 -8.80
N HIS A 24 -15.83 -13.13 -7.53
CA HIS A 24 -16.64 -12.02 -7.03
C HIS A 24 -15.92 -10.67 -7.07
N ASN A 25 -14.61 -10.66 -6.82
CA ASN A 25 -13.82 -9.43 -6.63
C ASN A 25 -12.95 -9.05 -7.84
N PHE A 26 -12.70 -9.98 -8.75
CA PHE A 26 -11.90 -9.82 -9.96
C PHE A 26 -12.58 -10.51 -11.15
N LYS A 27 -13.65 -9.87 -11.65
CA LYS A 27 -14.53 -10.43 -12.70
C LYS A 27 -13.82 -10.70 -14.03
N ASP A 28 -12.79 -9.91 -14.35
CA ASP A 28 -12.06 -10.00 -15.62
C ASP A 28 -10.83 -10.92 -15.56
N TYR A 29 -10.70 -11.75 -14.51
CA TYR A 29 -9.57 -12.69 -14.36
C TYR A 29 -9.42 -13.63 -15.58
N ASP A 30 -10.51 -14.26 -16.04
CA ASP A 30 -10.47 -15.14 -17.21
C ASP A 30 -10.14 -14.38 -18.52
N LEU A 31 -10.54 -13.10 -18.59
CA LEU A 31 -10.23 -12.23 -19.72
C LEU A 31 -8.73 -11.93 -19.76
N LEU A 32 -8.12 -11.62 -18.61
CA LEU A 32 -6.67 -11.44 -18.47
C LEU A 32 -5.94 -12.67 -19.01
N LEU A 33 -6.27 -13.87 -18.51
CA LEU A 33 -5.60 -15.10 -18.90
C LEU A 33 -5.75 -15.38 -20.40
N LYS A 34 -6.95 -15.15 -20.96
CA LYS A 34 -7.20 -15.32 -22.40
C LYS A 34 -6.31 -14.45 -23.28
N TYR A 35 -5.95 -13.26 -22.84
CA TYR A 35 -5.13 -12.31 -23.60
C TYR A 35 -3.71 -12.15 -23.04
N TRP A 36 -3.26 -13.04 -22.15
CA TRP A 36 -1.94 -12.95 -21.52
C TRP A 36 -0.82 -12.82 -22.56
N ASP A 37 -0.76 -13.71 -23.54
CA ASP A 37 0.27 -13.70 -24.58
C ASP A 37 0.24 -12.44 -25.47
N LYS A 38 -0.91 -11.75 -25.56
CA LYS A 38 -1.03 -10.50 -26.33
C LYS A 38 -0.33 -9.34 -25.62
N TYR A 39 -0.53 -9.22 -24.30
CA TYR A 39 -0.05 -8.07 -23.52
C TYR A 39 1.28 -8.36 -22.80
N PHE A 40 1.59 -9.63 -22.53
CA PHE A 40 2.77 -10.10 -21.79
C PHE A 40 3.52 -11.22 -22.53
N PRO A 41 3.88 -11.05 -23.81
CA PRO A 41 4.44 -12.13 -24.66
C PRO A 41 5.82 -12.66 -24.21
N LYS A 42 6.45 -12.01 -23.24
CA LYS A 42 7.78 -12.37 -22.71
C LYS A 42 7.73 -12.95 -21.30
N ASP A 43 6.56 -12.95 -20.68
CA ASP A 43 6.36 -13.46 -19.34
C ASP A 43 5.81 -14.90 -19.40
N ASP A 44 6.15 -15.71 -18.41
CA ASP A 44 5.54 -17.02 -18.24
C ASP A 44 4.02 -16.88 -18.02
N GLN A 45 3.27 -17.90 -18.38
CA GLN A 45 1.84 -17.96 -18.08
C GLN A 45 1.59 -17.85 -16.57
N PHE A 46 0.58 -17.08 -16.20
CA PHE A 46 0.22 -16.87 -14.81
C PHE A 46 -0.19 -18.19 -14.13
N CYS A 47 0.30 -18.42 -12.90
CA CYS A 47 -0.18 -19.49 -12.02
C CYS A 47 -0.83 -18.86 -10.77
N LEU A 48 -1.95 -19.42 -10.32
CA LEU A 48 -2.44 -19.18 -8.97
C LEU A 48 -1.77 -20.18 -8.02
N CYS A 49 -0.55 -19.86 -7.61
CA CYS A 49 0.28 -20.73 -6.78
C CYS A 49 1.18 -19.95 -5.81
N ALA A 50 1.45 -20.52 -4.64
CA ALA A 50 2.43 -19.97 -3.71
C ALA A 50 3.84 -20.24 -4.26
N LYS A 51 4.66 -19.19 -4.39
CA LYS A 51 6.02 -19.31 -4.92
C LYS A 51 7.02 -19.19 -3.78
N MET A 52 7.84 -20.23 -3.59
CA MET A 52 8.83 -20.30 -2.51
C MET A 52 10.23 -20.40 -3.12
N GLU A 53 11.14 -19.49 -2.76
CA GLU A 53 12.52 -19.53 -3.25
C GLU A 53 13.33 -20.59 -2.51
N LEU A 54 13.93 -21.51 -3.26
CA LEU A 54 14.81 -22.55 -2.73
C LEU A 54 16.26 -22.05 -2.65
N GLY A 55 16.96 -22.46 -1.60
CA GLY A 55 18.38 -22.15 -1.42
C GLY A 55 18.66 -20.76 -0.83
N THR A 56 17.65 -20.12 -0.26
CA THR A 56 17.84 -19.00 0.67
C THR A 56 18.70 -19.45 1.88
N THR A 57 19.32 -18.48 2.56
CA THR A 57 20.12 -18.75 3.76
C THR A 57 19.33 -19.40 4.88
N ASP A 58 19.88 -20.47 5.47
CA ASP A 58 19.32 -21.13 6.66
C ASP A 58 19.77 -20.48 7.98
N VAL A 59 20.51 -19.37 7.92
CA VAL A 59 21.05 -18.65 9.08
C VAL A 59 20.34 -17.32 9.26
N ILE A 60 19.98 -16.98 10.50
CA ILE A 60 19.42 -15.68 10.89
C ILE A 60 20.49 -14.60 10.72
N GLN A 61 20.19 -13.56 9.96
CA GLN A 61 21.17 -12.56 9.51
C GLN A 61 21.22 -11.30 10.37
N ILE A 62 20.14 -10.99 11.09
CA ILE A 62 19.93 -9.76 11.85
C ILE A 62 19.21 -10.07 13.17
N GLY A 63 19.22 -9.11 14.09
CA GLY A 63 18.57 -9.24 15.39
C GLY A 63 19.40 -9.97 16.44
N GLU A 64 18.78 -10.23 17.59
CA GLU A 64 19.43 -10.78 18.79
C GLU A 64 19.90 -12.23 18.59
N GLN A 65 19.18 -12.99 17.76
CA GLN A 65 19.45 -14.40 17.45
C GLN A 65 20.32 -14.59 16.19
N LYS A 66 21.06 -13.54 15.79
CA LYS A 66 21.92 -13.59 14.60
C LYS A 66 22.96 -14.72 14.72
N GLY A 67 23.11 -15.48 13.64
CA GLY A 67 24.04 -16.61 13.55
C GLY A 67 23.41 -17.97 13.91
N GLU A 68 22.21 -17.97 14.48
CA GLU A 68 21.44 -19.20 14.69
C GLU A 68 20.77 -19.70 13.40
N LYS A 69 20.26 -20.94 13.44
CA LYS A 69 19.43 -21.47 12.35
C LYS A 69 18.09 -20.75 12.29
N LYS A 70 17.62 -20.45 11.07
CA LYS A 70 16.25 -19.96 10.86
C LYS A 70 15.23 -20.97 11.35
N ARG A 71 14.10 -20.45 11.83
CA ARG A 71 13.00 -21.24 12.36
C ARG A 71 12.14 -21.77 11.22
N LEU A 72 11.78 -23.04 11.30
CA LEU A 72 10.90 -23.69 10.35
C LEU A 72 9.46 -23.68 10.84
N LYS A 73 9.26 -23.60 12.16
CA LYS A 73 7.93 -23.68 12.77
C LYS A 73 7.68 -22.60 13.82
N PRO A 74 6.43 -22.18 14.06
CA PRO A 74 6.07 -21.20 15.07
C PRO A 74 6.51 -21.58 16.49
N GLU A 75 6.51 -22.86 16.87
CA GLU A 75 6.91 -23.31 18.21
C GLU A 75 8.41 -23.19 18.50
N GLU A 76 9.24 -22.95 17.47
CA GLU A 76 10.68 -22.74 17.62
C GLU A 76 11.04 -21.26 17.94
N MET A 77 10.02 -20.40 17.97
CA MET A 77 10.10 -18.99 18.37
C MET A 77 9.41 -18.82 19.74
N THR A 78 9.71 -17.72 20.43
CA THR A 78 8.94 -17.39 21.65
C THR A 78 7.47 -17.06 21.29
N PRO A 79 6.52 -17.19 22.23
CA PRO A 79 5.12 -16.84 21.96
C PRO A 79 4.94 -15.40 21.47
N GLU A 80 5.74 -14.46 21.98
CA GLU A 80 5.73 -13.07 21.54
C GLU A 80 6.22 -12.92 20.09
N GLN A 81 7.33 -13.56 19.74
CA GLN A 81 7.87 -13.58 18.37
C GLN A 81 6.84 -14.16 17.39
N SER A 82 6.28 -15.33 17.70
CA SER A 82 5.28 -15.99 16.85
C SER A 82 4.00 -15.19 16.72
N GLY A 83 3.52 -14.57 17.80
CA GLY A 83 2.35 -13.68 17.76
C GLY A 83 2.59 -12.45 16.87
N HIS A 84 3.76 -11.82 16.98
CA HIS A 84 4.16 -10.70 16.13
C HIS A 84 4.24 -11.10 14.65
N LEU A 85 4.88 -12.23 14.35
CA LEU A 85 5.01 -12.71 12.98
C LEU A 85 3.65 -13.08 12.37
N LEU A 86 2.78 -13.73 13.14
CA LEU A 86 1.42 -14.04 12.70
C LEU A 86 0.65 -12.77 12.32
N ALA A 87 0.76 -11.71 13.12
CA ALA A 87 0.14 -10.43 12.82
C ALA A 87 0.68 -9.81 11.51
N ILE A 88 1.99 -9.95 11.24
CA ILE A 88 2.62 -9.51 9.99
C ILE A 88 2.07 -10.31 8.79
N ILE A 89 2.01 -11.65 8.88
CA ILE A 89 1.50 -12.50 7.79
C ILE A 89 0.03 -12.18 7.49
N LYS A 90 -0.80 -12.02 8.54
CA LYS A 90 -2.21 -11.62 8.36
C LYS A 90 -2.34 -10.23 7.76
N ALA A 91 -1.50 -9.28 8.16
CA ALA A 91 -1.51 -7.93 7.61
C ALA A 91 -1.13 -7.97 6.11
N GLN A 92 -0.06 -8.68 5.74
CA GLN A 92 0.32 -8.85 4.34
C GLN A 92 -0.81 -9.52 3.55
N ALA A 93 -1.36 -10.65 4.01
CA ALA A 93 -2.49 -11.30 3.33
C ALA A 93 -3.66 -10.33 3.10
N SER A 94 -4.01 -9.54 4.12
CA SER A 94 -5.07 -8.55 4.05
C SER A 94 -4.80 -7.45 3.02
N THR A 95 -3.55 -7.03 2.81
CA THR A 95 -3.25 -5.98 1.82
C THR A 95 -3.46 -6.48 0.41
N GLU A 96 -3.06 -7.72 0.12
CA GLU A 96 -3.10 -8.21 -1.27
C GLU A 96 -4.55 -8.45 -1.73
N PHE A 97 -5.41 -8.95 -0.84
CA PHE A 97 -6.84 -9.04 -1.16
C PHE A 97 -7.52 -7.65 -1.19
N GLY A 98 -7.07 -6.72 -0.34
CA GLY A 98 -7.62 -5.37 -0.29
C GLY A 98 -7.30 -4.56 -1.54
N SER A 99 -6.08 -4.66 -2.08
CA SER A 99 -5.69 -3.94 -3.30
C SER A 99 -6.56 -4.35 -4.48
N ILE A 100 -6.84 -5.65 -4.64
CA ILE A 100 -7.70 -6.17 -5.72
C ILE A 100 -9.09 -5.52 -5.68
N GLN A 101 -9.70 -5.43 -4.48
CA GLN A 101 -11.01 -4.80 -4.32
C GLN A 101 -10.99 -3.32 -4.72
N GLN A 102 -9.93 -2.59 -4.35
CA GLN A 102 -9.77 -1.18 -4.72
C GLN A 102 -9.54 -1.01 -6.22
N HIS A 103 -8.64 -1.80 -6.82
CA HIS A 103 -8.37 -1.75 -8.26
C HIS A 103 -9.60 -2.11 -9.08
N ALA A 104 -10.34 -3.16 -8.68
CA ALA A 104 -11.55 -3.61 -9.36
C ALA A 104 -12.63 -2.53 -9.45
N ALA A 105 -12.69 -1.60 -8.50
CA ALA A 105 -13.69 -0.52 -8.49
C ALA A 105 -13.53 0.48 -9.64
N THR A 106 -12.31 0.61 -10.20
CA THR A 106 -12.00 1.61 -11.24
C THR A 106 -11.28 1.08 -12.47
N VAL A 107 -10.90 -0.21 -12.52
CA VAL A 107 -10.16 -0.81 -13.65
C VAL A 107 -10.88 -0.65 -15.01
N ASP A 108 -12.20 -0.73 -15.04
CA ASP A 108 -13.00 -0.53 -16.26
C ASP A 108 -12.98 0.92 -16.78
N ARG A 109 -12.44 1.86 -16.00
CA ARG A 109 -12.29 3.27 -16.38
C ARG A 109 -10.94 3.56 -17.01
N ALA A 110 -10.10 2.54 -17.23
CA ALA A 110 -8.82 2.69 -17.91
C ALA A 110 -9.02 3.33 -19.30
N PRO A 111 -8.21 4.35 -19.66
CA PRO A 111 -8.35 5.03 -20.95
C PRO A 111 -7.86 4.18 -22.13
N GLU A 112 -6.96 3.23 -21.87
CA GLU A 112 -6.32 2.39 -22.88
C GLU A 112 -6.39 0.92 -22.43
N ASP A 113 -6.60 0.00 -23.38
CA ASP A 113 -6.63 -1.44 -23.08
C ASP A 113 -5.32 -1.91 -22.45
N GLU A 114 -4.18 -1.42 -22.94
CA GLU A 114 -2.86 -1.79 -22.38
C GLU A 114 -2.79 -1.50 -20.88
N ASP A 115 -3.22 -0.30 -20.47
CA ASP A 115 -3.23 0.09 -19.06
C ASP A 115 -4.24 -0.77 -18.26
N LYS A 116 -5.41 -1.09 -18.84
CA LYS A 116 -6.38 -2.02 -18.23
C LYS A 116 -5.74 -3.38 -17.97
N PHE A 117 -5.08 -3.97 -18.96
CA PHE A 117 -4.44 -5.28 -18.83
C PHE A 117 -3.27 -5.26 -17.85
N TRP A 118 -2.52 -4.16 -17.77
CA TRP A 118 -1.47 -3.99 -16.77
C TRP A 118 -2.04 -3.94 -15.35
N THR A 119 -3.10 -3.16 -15.11
CA THR A 119 -3.82 -3.19 -13.82
C THR A 119 -4.34 -4.59 -13.49
N MET A 120 -4.92 -5.30 -14.46
CA MET A 120 -5.41 -6.67 -14.23
C MET A 120 -4.27 -7.63 -13.89
N ARG A 121 -3.08 -7.48 -14.48
CA ARG A 121 -1.91 -8.26 -14.10
C ARG A 121 -1.48 -7.98 -12.66
N VAL A 122 -1.43 -6.71 -12.25
CA VAL A 122 -1.20 -6.35 -10.83
C VAL A 122 -2.21 -7.08 -9.94
N MET A 123 -3.51 -6.99 -10.23
CA MET A 123 -4.54 -7.69 -9.45
C MET A 123 -4.36 -9.21 -9.39
N ALA A 124 -3.86 -9.84 -10.47
CA ALA A 124 -3.60 -11.28 -10.49
C ALA A 124 -2.35 -11.64 -9.65
N GLU A 125 -1.28 -10.87 -9.78
CA GLU A 125 -0.06 -11.04 -8.98
C GLU A 125 -0.36 -10.79 -7.49
N GLU A 126 -1.18 -9.80 -7.13
CA GLU A 126 -1.67 -9.60 -5.76
C GLU A 126 -2.57 -10.75 -5.27
N LEU A 127 -3.40 -11.34 -6.14
CA LEU A 127 -4.17 -12.54 -5.77
C LEU A 127 -3.23 -13.69 -5.41
N ARG A 128 -2.14 -13.85 -6.17
CA ARG A 128 -1.10 -14.84 -5.92
C ARG A 128 -0.32 -14.53 -4.64
N HIS A 129 -0.02 -13.26 -4.37
CA HIS A 129 0.62 -12.81 -3.14
C HIS A 129 -0.24 -13.17 -1.91
N GLY A 130 -1.55 -12.88 -1.98
CA GLY A 130 -2.51 -13.26 -0.95
C GLY A 130 -2.55 -14.78 -0.77
N TYR A 131 -2.65 -15.53 -1.86
CA TYR A 131 -2.60 -17.01 -1.87
C TYR A 131 -1.35 -17.55 -1.18
N GLN A 132 -0.20 -16.92 -1.42
CA GLN A 132 1.07 -17.28 -0.80
C GLN A 132 1.11 -16.99 0.70
N MET A 133 0.50 -15.89 1.17
CA MET A 133 0.37 -15.65 2.61
C MET A 133 -0.61 -16.62 3.27
N LEU A 134 -1.70 -16.99 2.59
CA LEU A 134 -2.59 -18.06 3.08
C LEU A 134 -1.85 -19.40 3.19
N HIS A 135 -0.91 -19.68 2.30
CA HIS A 135 -0.04 -20.86 2.41
C HIS A 135 0.75 -20.84 3.72
N LEU A 136 1.37 -19.71 4.08
CA LEU A 136 2.10 -19.60 5.35
C LEU A 136 1.20 -19.79 6.59
N LEU A 137 -0.07 -19.36 6.52
CA LEU A 137 -1.04 -19.55 7.59
C LEU A 137 -1.54 -21.01 7.72
N LEU A 138 -1.48 -21.78 6.63
CA LEU A 138 -2.01 -23.14 6.57
C LEU A 138 -0.93 -24.22 6.74
N SER A 139 0.33 -23.89 6.49
CA SER A 139 1.44 -24.86 6.52
C SER A 139 1.85 -25.29 7.93
N GLU A 140 1.62 -24.46 8.95
CA GLU A 140 1.99 -24.75 10.34
C GLU A 140 0.86 -24.38 11.32
N ASP A 141 0.90 -24.92 12.54
CA ASP A 141 -0.11 -24.63 13.56
C ASP A 141 0.21 -23.36 14.36
N TRP A 142 -0.62 -22.33 14.17
CA TRP A 142 -0.52 -21.04 14.87
C TRP A 142 -1.44 -20.95 16.11
N SER A 143 -2.18 -22.00 16.45
CA SER A 143 -3.23 -22.00 17.48
C SER A 143 -2.75 -21.56 18.87
N SER A 144 -1.49 -21.85 19.19
CA SER A 144 -0.83 -21.51 20.47
C SER A 144 -0.67 -20.00 20.69
N VAL A 145 -0.60 -19.22 19.62
CA VAL A 145 -0.44 -17.75 19.68
C VAL A 145 -1.64 -16.98 19.13
N SER A 146 -2.61 -17.68 18.55
CA SER A 146 -3.83 -17.09 18.00
C SER A 146 -5.05 -17.19 18.93
N GLY A 147 -4.89 -17.68 20.17
CA GLY A 147 -6.00 -17.93 21.08
C GLY A 147 -6.88 -19.09 20.64
N GLY A 148 -6.30 -20.11 19.99
CA GLY A 148 -7.02 -21.29 19.48
C GLY A 148 -7.68 -21.10 18.11
N VAL A 149 -7.50 -19.95 17.46
CA VAL A 149 -8.00 -19.71 16.09
C VAL A 149 -7.19 -20.56 15.12
N THR A 150 -7.87 -21.40 14.33
CA THR A 150 -7.22 -22.30 13.37
C THR A 150 -6.86 -21.58 12.06
N GLY A 151 -5.93 -22.14 11.28
CA GLY A 151 -5.61 -21.61 9.94
C GLY A 151 -6.84 -21.50 9.03
N GLU A 152 -7.79 -22.44 9.13
CA GLU A 152 -9.08 -22.38 8.42
C GLU A 152 -9.86 -21.10 8.77
N GLN A 153 -10.00 -20.81 10.06
CA GLN A 153 -10.71 -19.62 10.53
C GLN A 153 -10.01 -18.33 10.12
N MET A 154 -8.66 -18.33 10.09
CA MET A 154 -7.90 -17.17 9.61
C MET A 154 -8.09 -16.92 8.11
N VAL A 155 -8.09 -17.99 7.29
CA VAL A 155 -8.36 -17.89 5.86
C VAL A 155 -9.78 -17.35 5.62
N GLU A 156 -10.77 -17.88 6.33
CA GLU A 156 -12.14 -17.37 6.24
C GLU A 156 -12.23 -15.89 6.65
N GLU A 157 -11.60 -15.52 7.75
CA GLU A 157 -11.53 -14.13 8.22
C GLU A 157 -10.97 -13.21 7.14
N ILE A 158 -9.81 -13.54 6.57
CA ILE A 158 -9.13 -12.74 5.54
C ILE A 158 -9.98 -12.65 4.26
N LEU A 159 -10.49 -13.77 3.76
CA LEU A 159 -11.30 -13.77 2.53
C LEU A 159 -12.66 -13.08 2.72
N SER A 160 -13.15 -12.97 3.97
CA SER A 160 -14.38 -12.24 4.28
C SER A 160 -14.20 -10.72 4.42
N MET A 161 -12.96 -10.23 4.43
CA MET A 161 -12.70 -8.78 4.52
C MET A 161 -13.19 -8.06 3.27
N THR A 162 -13.76 -6.88 3.51
CA THR A 162 -14.15 -5.91 2.49
C THR A 162 -13.49 -4.56 2.80
N THR A 163 -13.39 -3.68 1.81
CA THR A 163 -13.02 -2.26 2.01
C THR A 163 -13.70 -1.66 3.25
N GLY A 164 -12.87 -1.13 4.15
CA GLY A 164 -13.25 -0.71 5.49
C GLY A 164 -12.72 -1.62 6.61
N SER A 165 -12.62 -2.92 6.35
CA SER A 165 -12.27 -3.96 7.35
C SER A 165 -10.88 -4.59 7.18
N HIS A 166 -10.10 -4.15 6.19
CA HIS A 166 -8.70 -4.57 6.04
C HIS A 166 -7.83 -4.05 7.19
N VAL A 167 -6.73 -4.75 7.44
CA VAL A 167 -5.83 -4.48 8.58
C VAL A 167 -5.20 -3.08 8.49
N LEU A 168 -4.84 -2.62 7.29
CA LEU A 168 -4.21 -1.32 7.07
C LEU A 168 -5.17 -0.33 6.43
N ASP A 169 -5.28 0.86 7.01
CA ASP A 169 -6.22 1.92 6.61
C ASP A 169 -6.11 2.31 5.12
N ALA A 170 -4.92 2.24 4.52
CA ALA A 170 -4.72 2.56 3.10
C ALA A 170 -5.58 1.68 2.17
N PHE A 171 -5.84 0.43 2.56
CA PHE A 171 -6.65 -0.53 1.80
C PHE A 171 -8.15 -0.44 2.13
N ASN A 172 -8.52 0.53 2.97
CA ASN A 172 -9.88 0.86 3.35
C ASN A 172 -10.36 2.18 2.74
N LEU A 173 -9.57 2.78 1.84
CA LEU A 173 -9.90 4.01 1.12
C LEU A 173 -10.31 3.70 -0.31
N ASP A 174 -11.45 4.21 -0.76
CA ASP A 174 -11.90 3.99 -2.12
C ASP A 174 -11.01 4.71 -3.15
N TYR A 175 -10.93 4.14 -4.36
CA TYR A 175 -10.35 4.82 -5.52
C TYR A 175 -11.42 5.74 -6.15
N ASP A 176 -11.10 7.01 -6.36
CA ASP A 176 -12.03 7.96 -6.95
C ASP A 176 -12.07 7.79 -8.48
N SER A 177 -10.94 7.43 -9.07
CA SER A 177 -10.74 7.37 -10.52
C SER A 177 -9.72 6.30 -10.92
N TYR A 178 -9.54 6.10 -12.24
CA TYR A 178 -8.44 5.28 -12.73
C TYR A 178 -7.06 5.92 -12.46
N THR A 179 -6.99 7.23 -12.27
CA THR A 179 -5.75 7.89 -11.84
C THR A 179 -5.27 7.39 -10.48
N ASP A 180 -6.19 7.10 -9.54
CA ASP A 180 -5.84 6.48 -8.26
C ASP A 180 -5.24 5.10 -8.46
N ASN A 181 -5.76 4.30 -9.38
CA ASN A 181 -5.28 2.95 -9.69
C ASN A 181 -3.77 2.96 -10.02
N VAL A 182 -3.38 3.86 -10.94
CA VAL A 182 -2.00 4.00 -11.40
C VAL A 182 -1.11 4.66 -10.34
N VAL A 183 -1.58 5.73 -9.68
CA VAL A 183 -0.78 6.44 -8.67
C VAL A 183 -0.60 5.59 -7.41
N PHE A 184 -1.59 4.76 -7.06
CA PHE A 184 -1.48 3.76 -6.01
C PHE A 184 -0.36 2.78 -6.33
N ALA A 185 -0.33 2.18 -7.52
CA ALA A 185 0.78 1.30 -7.90
C ALA A 185 2.15 2.00 -7.90
N ALA A 186 2.20 3.30 -8.22
CA ALA A 186 3.44 4.07 -8.17
C ALA A 186 3.93 4.35 -6.73
N CYS A 187 3.02 4.40 -5.75
CA CYS A 187 3.27 4.83 -4.37
C CYS A 187 3.09 3.72 -3.33
N ILE A 188 1.91 3.10 -3.25
CA ILE A 188 1.57 2.11 -2.23
C ILE A 188 2.23 0.75 -2.50
N ASP A 189 2.23 0.24 -3.73
CA ASP A 189 2.96 -0.99 -4.08
C ASP A 189 4.47 -0.79 -3.87
N ARG A 190 4.96 0.46 -4.01
CA ARG A 190 6.34 0.81 -3.63
C ARG A 190 6.59 0.61 -2.14
N VAL A 191 5.61 0.83 -1.27
CA VAL A 191 5.71 0.42 0.14
C VAL A 191 5.81 -1.10 0.24
N GLY A 192 5.02 -1.85 -0.53
CA GLY A 192 5.11 -3.31 -0.69
C GLY A 192 6.55 -3.76 -0.98
N LYS A 193 7.17 -3.20 -2.01
CA LYS A 193 8.61 -3.42 -2.31
C LYS A 193 9.51 -3.25 -1.08
N TYR A 194 9.35 -2.17 -0.30
CA TYR A 194 10.17 -1.95 0.89
C TYR A 194 9.89 -3.00 1.97
N GLN A 195 8.62 -3.31 2.25
CA GLN A 195 8.24 -4.31 3.25
C GLN A 195 8.80 -5.68 2.89
N LEU A 196 8.59 -6.14 1.66
CA LEU A 196 9.10 -7.42 1.17
C LEU A 196 10.63 -7.47 1.15
N THR A 197 11.29 -6.36 0.75
CA THR A 197 12.76 -6.26 0.76
C THR A 197 13.32 -6.40 2.15
N MET A 198 12.69 -5.74 3.12
CA MET A 198 13.07 -5.82 4.52
C MET A 198 12.80 -7.21 5.11
N GLN A 199 11.68 -7.83 4.75
CA GLN A 199 11.24 -9.11 5.32
C GLN A 199 11.94 -10.33 4.72
N LYS A 200 12.65 -10.20 3.58
CA LYS A 200 13.41 -11.33 3.01
C LYS A 200 14.46 -11.91 3.96
N VAL A 201 14.90 -11.14 4.97
CA VAL A 201 15.85 -11.61 5.98
C VAL A 201 15.20 -12.36 7.15
N CYS A 202 13.87 -12.48 7.16
CA CYS A 202 13.07 -12.98 8.29
C CYS A 202 13.67 -14.24 8.94
N ALA A 203 13.71 -14.24 10.28
CA ALA A 203 14.18 -15.36 11.08
C ALA A 203 13.33 -16.64 10.90
N TYR A 204 12.07 -16.50 10.48
CA TYR A 204 11.21 -17.59 10.05
C TYR A 204 11.44 -17.89 8.56
N LYS A 205 11.99 -19.07 8.27
CA LYS A 205 12.41 -19.44 6.93
C LYS A 205 11.27 -19.43 5.91
N PRO A 206 10.07 -19.97 6.17
CA PRO A 206 8.98 -19.93 5.19
C PRO A 206 8.60 -18.49 4.78
N MET A 207 8.56 -17.54 5.73
CA MET A 207 8.35 -16.13 5.39
C MET A 207 9.48 -15.61 4.49
N ALA A 208 10.74 -15.81 4.88
CA ALA A 208 11.90 -15.36 4.10
C ALA A 208 11.94 -15.94 2.68
N ASP A 209 11.57 -17.21 2.51
CA ASP A 209 11.58 -17.92 1.22
C ASP A 209 10.47 -17.39 0.29
N SER A 210 9.39 -16.86 0.87
CA SER A 210 8.25 -16.35 0.13
C SER A 210 8.47 -14.92 -0.44
N MET A 211 9.35 -14.12 0.17
CA MET A 211 9.53 -12.71 -0.24
C MET A 211 10.18 -12.51 -1.62
N PRO A 212 11.26 -13.22 -2.01
CA PRO A 212 11.96 -12.94 -3.26
C PRO A 212 11.13 -13.16 -4.54
N PRO A 213 10.29 -14.20 -4.64
CA PRO A 213 9.35 -14.32 -5.76
C PRO A 213 8.35 -13.17 -5.85
N MET A 214 7.78 -12.72 -4.73
CA MET A 214 6.88 -11.55 -4.70
C MET A 214 7.61 -10.28 -5.16
N LEU A 215 8.84 -10.05 -4.68
CA LEU A 215 9.66 -8.90 -5.09
C LEU A 215 9.94 -8.84 -6.60
N ARG A 216 10.01 -9.99 -7.27
CA ARG A 216 10.18 -10.03 -8.73
C ARG A 216 8.93 -9.57 -9.47
N GLU A 217 7.75 -9.91 -8.95
CA GLU A 217 6.46 -9.47 -9.50
C GLU A 217 6.18 -8.01 -9.16
N GLU A 218 6.50 -7.58 -7.93
CA GLU A 218 6.36 -6.19 -7.48
C GLU A 218 7.08 -5.18 -8.40
N ALA A 219 8.17 -5.60 -9.04
CA ALA A 219 8.87 -4.76 -10.01
C ALA A 219 7.97 -4.36 -11.20
N PHE A 220 7.07 -5.26 -11.64
CA PHE A 220 6.06 -4.96 -12.65
C PHE A 220 5.01 -3.98 -12.11
N HIS A 221 4.56 -4.13 -10.86
CA HIS A 221 3.59 -3.23 -10.24
C HIS A 221 4.09 -1.77 -10.27
N LEU A 222 5.35 -1.56 -9.89
CA LEU A 222 5.98 -0.23 -9.93
C LEU A 222 6.08 0.32 -11.36
N ALA A 223 6.35 -0.54 -12.34
CA ALA A 223 6.35 -0.15 -13.74
C ALA A 223 4.93 0.24 -14.21
N ALA A 224 3.91 -0.49 -13.76
CA ALA A 224 2.51 -0.23 -14.06
C ALA A 224 1.98 1.06 -13.44
N GLY A 225 2.57 1.53 -12.33
CA GLY A 225 2.32 2.89 -11.85
C GLY A 225 3.09 3.96 -12.63
N VAL A 226 4.42 3.78 -12.78
CA VAL A 226 5.29 4.87 -13.25
C VAL A 226 5.18 5.10 -14.77
N ILE A 227 5.07 4.05 -15.58
CA ILE A 227 5.07 4.18 -17.05
C ILE A 227 3.83 4.93 -17.55
N PRO A 228 2.60 4.63 -17.10
CA PRO A 228 1.43 5.42 -17.47
C PRO A 228 1.52 6.87 -16.98
N MET A 229 2.01 7.13 -15.76
CA MET A 229 2.22 8.51 -15.28
C MET A 229 3.18 9.31 -16.18
N ARG A 230 4.28 8.70 -16.64
CA ARG A 230 5.21 9.32 -17.60
C ARG A 230 4.49 9.68 -18.90
N ARG A 231 3.71 8.73 -19.45
CA ARG A 231 2.92 8.93 -20.68
C ARG A 231 1.90 10.06 -20.50
N TRP A 232 1.17 10.08 -19.38
CA TRP A 232 0.18 11.11 -19.06
C TRP A 232 0.82 12.49 -18.92
N ALA A 233 1.97 12.59 -18.25
CA ALA A 233 2.71 13.85 -18.17
C ALA A 233 3.10 14.37 -19.56
N GLN A 234 3.60 13.50 -20.43
CA GLN A 234 3.96 13.90 -21.80
C GLN A 234 2.75 14.31 -22.64
N LYS A 235 1.59 13.65 -22.49
CA LYS A 235 0.33 14.02 -23.14
C LYS A 235 -0.19 15.36 -22.60
N ALA A 236 -0.21 15.54 -21.28
CA ALA A 236 -0.62 16.78 -20.61
C ALA A 236 0.24 17.98 -21.02
N ALA A 237 1.56 17.80 -21.15
CA ALA A 237 2.48 18.84 -21.64
C ALA A 237 2.15 19.34 -23.06
N LYS A 238 1.43 18.53 -23.85
CA LYS A 238 0.96 18.83 -25.20
C LYS A 238 -0.50 19.31 -25.24
N GLY A 239 -1.12 19.54 -24.08
CA GLY A 239 -2.49 20.05 -23.97
C GLY A 239 -3.58 18.98 -23.91
N ASP A 240 -3.23 17.71 -23.68
CA ASP A 240 -4.24 16.69 -23.39
C ASP A 240 -4.97 17.01 -22.07
N VAL A 241 -6.29 16.83 -22.06
CA VAL A 241 -7.20 17.19 -20.96
C VAL A 241 -7.74 15.99 -20.19
N PHE A 242 -7.54 14.75 -20.67
CA PHE A 242 -8.17 13.57 -20.06
C PHE A 242 -7.52 13.14 -18.73
N VAL A 243 -6.18 13.16 -18.66
CA VAL A 243 -5.43 12.97 -17.42
C VAL A 243 -4.39 14.08 -17.29
N THR A 244 -4.62 14.99 -16.35
CA THR A 244 -3.79 16.19 -16.19
C THR A 244 -2.76 16.05 -15.06
N MET A 245 -1.74 16.91 -15.06
CA MET A 245 -0.79 17.03 -13.95
C MET A 245 -1.50 17.29 -12.62
N ARG A 246 -2.59 18.07 -12.62
CA ARG A 246 -3.42 18.33 -11.43
C ARG A 246 -4.08 17.06 -10.89
N MET A 247 -4.66 16.22 -11.76
CA MET A 247 -5.28 14.96 -11.34
C MET A 247 -4.25 14.01 -10.72
N MET A 248 -3.07 13.91 -11.32
CA MET A 248 -1.95 13.14 -10.75
C MET A 248 -1.47 13.74 -9.42
N GLN A 249 -1.40 15.07 -9.30
CA GLN A 249 -1.02 15.74 -8.05
C GLN A 249 -2.02 15.46 -6.92
N HIS A 250 -3.33 15.52 -7.18
CA HIS A 250 -4.34 15.25 -6.16
C HIS A 250 -4.24 13.80 -5.67
N ALA A 251 -4.04 12.84 -6.59
CA ALA A 251 -3.84 11.45 -6.23
C ALA A 251 -2.53 11.24 -5.43
N LEU A 252 -1.43 11.93 -5.78
CA LEU A 252 -0.20 11.90 -4.98
C LEU A 252 -0.43 12.45 -3.56
N ASN A 253 -1.17 13.56 -3.45
CA ASN A 253 -1.53 14.17 -2.16
C ASN A 253 -2.37 13.21 -1.30
N LYS A 254 -3.19 12.36 -1.93
CA LYS A 254 -3.94 11.32 -1.22
C LYS A 254 -3.05 10.15 -0.80
N TRP A 255 -2.26 9.58 -1.71
CA TRP A 255 -1.60 8.28 -1.49
C TRP A 255 -0.22 8.35 -0.85
N VAL A 256 0.57 9.40 -1.08
CA VAL A 256 1.89 9.56 -0.44
C VAL A 256 1.80 9.53 1.09
N PRO A 257 0.93 10.32 1.76
CA PRO A 257 0.83 10.26 3.22
C PRO A 257 0.29 8.92 3.74
N ARG A 258 -0.54 8.20 2.97
CA ARG A 258 -0.98 6.84 3.34
C ARG A 258 0.17 5.84 3.25
N GLY A 259 1.00 5.95 2.22
CA GLY A 259 2.20 5.13 2.10
C GLY A 259 3.19 5.36 3.25
N LEU A 260 3.38 6.62 3.68
CA LEU A 260 4.21 6.93 4.85
C LEU A 260 3.68 6.28 6.14
N GLU A 261 2.36 6.25 6.33
CA GLU A 261 1.75 5.64 7.52
C GLU A 261 1.80 4.11 7.53
N MET A 262 1.90 3.47 6.37
CA MET A 262 2.02 2.01 6.27
C MET A 262 3.35 1.48 6.83
N PHE A 263 4.37 2.34 6.99
CA PHE A 263 5.59 1.97 7.70
C PHE A 263 5.40 1.89 9.23
N GLY A 264 4.28 2.40 9.76
CA GLY A 264 4.01 2.51 11.19
C GLY A 264 4.56 3.81 11.81
N ASP A 265 4.50 3.91 13.15
CA ASP A 265 5.09 5.05 13.87
C ASP A 265 6.60 5.11 13.62
N GLU A 266 7.11 6.29 13.27
CA GLU A 266 8.51 6.49 12.87
C GLU A 266 9.50 6.10 13.99
N ARG A 267 9.09 6.18 15.25
CA ARG A 267 9.90 5.77 16.41
C ARG A 267 9.95 4.26 16.62
N GLY A 268 9.15 3.50 15.87
CA GLY A 268 9.01 2.06 16.01
C GLY A 268 9.91 1.24 15.07
N GLY A 269 9.71 -0.08 15.12
CA GLY A 269 10.39 -1.07 14.28
C GLY A 269 11.48 -1.87 14.98
N ASP A 270 11.96 -1.40 16.14
CA ASP A 270 12.99 -2.06 16.94
C ASP A 270 12.68 -3.52 17.27
N THR A 271 11.48 -3.81 17.77
CA THR A 271 11.07 -5.18 18.13
C THR A 271 11.21 -6.15 16.95
N ASN A 272 10.75 -5.77 15.76
CA ASN A 272 10.84 -6.63 14.57
C ASN A 272 12.29 -6.75 14.05
N VAL A 273 13.14 -5.75 14.27
CA VAL A 273 14.58 -5.84 13.97
C VAL A 273 15.26 -6.80 14.94
N ASN A 274 14.97 -6.68 16.24
CA ASN A 274 15.53 -7.55 17.28
C ASN A 274 15.11 -9.01 17.11
N PHE A 275 13.85 -9.25 16.73
CA PHE A 275 13.34 -10.59 16.40
C PHE A 275 13.85 -11.14 15.06
N GLY A 276 14.59 -10.34 14.29
CA GLY A 276 15.11 -10.76 13.00
C GLY A 276 14.05 -10.85 11.90
N PHE A 277 12.91 -10.18 12.04
CA PHE A 277 11.82 -10.19 11.04
C PHE A 277 12.00 -9.15 9.94
N LYS A 278 12.81 -8.11 10.18
CA LYS A 278 13.19 -7.11 9.19
C LYS A 278 14.55 -6.49 9.51
N ASP A 279 15.20 -5.87 8.52
CA ASP A 279 16.54 -5.30 8.65
C ASP A 279 16.58 -3.76 8.83
N MET A 280 15.46 -3.06 8.69
CA MET A 280 15.39 -1.59 8.83
C MET A 280 14.26 -1.14 9.77
N LYS A 281 14.49 -0.01 10.44
CA LYS A 281 13.47 0.68 11.26
C LYS A 281 12.46 1.43 10.40
N ASN A 282 11.35 1.85 11.01
CA ASN A 282 10.25 2.51 10.31
C ASN A 282 10.67 3.85 9.69
N ASP A 283 11.35 4.72 10.44
CA ASP A 283 11.84 6.02 9.93
C ASP A 283 12.85 5.86 8.79
N GLU A 284 13.78 4.92 8.92
CA GLU A 284 14.78 4.64 7.89
C GLU A 284 14.12 4.21 6.58
N ALA A 285 13.23 3.21 6.64
CA ALA A 285 12.53 2.69 5.47
C ALA A 285 11.62 3.74 4.83
N SER A 286 10.83 4.47 5.63
CA SER A 286 9.94 5.53 5.13
C SER A 286 10.71 6.71 4.54
N SER A 287 11.91 7.01 5.06
CA SER A 287 12.80 8.04 4.53
C SER A 287 13.39 7.65 3.17
N LEU A 288 13.84 6.41 3.02
CA LEU A 288 14.31 5.89 1.74
C LEU A 288 13.18 5.87 0.70
N TYR A 289 11.98 5.45 1.11
CA TYR A 289 10.79 5.48 0.27
C TYR A 289 10.46 6.90 -0.24
N HIS A 290 10.45 7.89 0.65
CA HIS A 290 10.18 9.28 0.29
C HIS A 290 11.25 9.84 -0.67
N GLU A 291 12.51 9.48 -0.48
CA GLU A 291 13.60 9.81 -1.41
C GLU A 291 13.39 9.17 -2.79
N GLU A 292 12.97 7.90 -2.84
CA GLU A 292 12.68 7.21 -4.10
C GLU A 292 11.51 7.88 -4.85
N LEU A 293 10.44 8.27 -4.13
CA LEU A 293 9.34 9.04 -4.71
C LEU A 293 9.80 10.39 -5.27
N ARG A 294 10.74 11.07 -4.61
CA ARG A 294 11.30 12.34 -5.12
C ARG A 294 11.95 12.13 -6.48
N LYS A 295 12.76 11.09 -6.62
CA LYS A 295 13.44 10.74 -7.88
C LYS A 295 12.43 10.37 -8.96
N MET A 296 11.39 9.61 -8.61
CA MET A 296 10.30 9.25 -9.52
C MET A 296 9.56 10.49 -10.04
N ILE A 297 9.13 11.38 -9.14
CA ILE A 297 8.43 12.62 -9.50
C ILE A 297 9.31 13.51 -10.38
N ARG A 298 10.60 13.62 -10.04
CA ARG A 298 11.56 14.39 -10.83
C ARG A 298 11.69 13.85 -12.25
N ASP A 299 11.81 12.53 -12.44
CA ASP A 299 11.83 11.92 -13.79
C ASP A 299 10.53 12.19 -14.59
N ILE A 300 9.37 12.16 -13.94
CA ILE A 300 8.09 12.49 -14.59
C ILE A 300 8.09 13.99 -15.02
N ASN A 301 8.54 14.89 -14.15
CA ASN A 301 8.67 16.32 -14.45
C ASN A 301 9.68 16.59 -15.59
N THR A 302 10.83 15.92 -15.59
CA THR A 302 11.81 15.99 -16.70
C THR A 302 11.14 15.62 -18.04
N ARG A 303 10.30 14.58 -18.06
CA ARG A 303 9.57 14.16 -19.27
C ARG A 303 8.49 15.15 -19.67
N TYR A 304 7.78 15.74 -18.70
CA TYR A 304 6.83 16.81 -18.94
C TYR A 304 7.51 18.02 -19.62
N ILE A 305 8.63 18.49 -19.06
CA ILE A 305 9.40 19.63 -19.60
C ILE A 305 9.91 19.33 -21.01
N ARG A 306 10.49 18.14 -21.25
CA ARG A 306 10.94 17.73 -22.61
C ARG A 306 9.81 17.68 -23.62
N ALA A 307 8.62 17.23 -23.22
CA ALA A 307 7.46 17.22 -24.10
C ALA A 307 6.92 18.64 -24.37
N ARG A 308 7.04 19.54 -23.39
CA ARG A 308 6.61 20.94 -23.48
C ARG A 308 7.58 21.81 -24.32
N PHE A 309 8.87 21.52 -24.26
CA PHE A 309 9.96 22.21 -24.97
C PHE A 309 10.82 21.21 -25.77
N PRO A 310 10.35 20.77 -26.95
CA PRO A 310 11.02 19.72 -27.74
C PRO A 310 12.46 20.05 -28.17
N ASP A 311 12.79 21.33 -28.29
CA ASP A 311 14.11 21.81 -28.71
C ASP A 311 15.16 21.82 -27.59
N TYR A 312 14.77 21.49 -26.35
CA TYR A 312 15.71 21.47 -25.22
C TYR A 312 16.54 20.18 -25.21
N THR A 313 17.84 20.34 -25.00
CA THR A 313 18.72 19.19 -24.71
C THR A 313 18.37 18.61 -23.32
N PRO A 314 18.81 17.37 -23.02
CA PRO A 314 18.67 16.81 -21.68
C PRO A 314 19.27 17.72 -20.59
N GLU A 315 20.45 18.30 -20.84
CA GLU A 315 21.13 19.18 -19.89
C GLU A 315 20.34 20.47 -19.66
N LYS A 316 19.79 21.05 -20.73
CA LYS A 316 18.95 22.25 -20.61
C LYS A 316 17.66 21.95 -19.84
N THR A 317 17.08 20.78 -20.06
CA THR A 317 15.88 20.33 -19.33
C THR A 317 16.15 20.28 -17.83
N GLU A 318 17.23 19.62 -17.41
CA GLU A 318 17.61 19.50 -16.00
C GLU A 318 17.92 20.88 -15.39
N GLN A 319 18.63 21.75 -16.10
CA GLN A 319 18.88 23.13 -15.65
C GLN A 319 17.57 23.91 -15.40
N VAL A 320 16.57 23.72 -16.26
CA VAL A 320 15.26 24.38 -16.11
C VAL A 320 14.51 23.80 -14.92
N LEU A 321 14.51 22.48 -14.75
CA LEU A 321 13.88 21.83 -13.60
C LEU A 321 14.53 22.27 -12.28
N ASP A 322 15.86 22.29 -12.22
CA ASP A 322 16.62 22.79 -11.06
C ASP A 322 16.28 24.24 -10.74
N GLU A 323 16.19 25.10 -11.76
CA GLU A 323 15.84 26.50 -11.55
C GLU A 323 14.40 26.66 -11.06
N LEU A 324 13.45 25.91 -11.61
CA LEU A 324 12.06 25.93 -11.18
C LEU A 324 11.91 25.43 -9.73
N GLU A 325 12.59 24.34 -9.36
CA GLU A 325 12.57 23.80 -8.00
C GLU A 325 13.22 24.76 -6.99
N ARG A 326 14.33 25.40 -7.37
CA ARG A 326 15.06 26.36 -6.52
C ARG A 326 14.33 27.68 -6.35
N SER A 327 13.87 28.28 -7.45
CA SER A 327 13.27 29.62 -7.45
C SER A 327 11.78 29.60 -7.10
N ARG A 328 11.10 28.46 -7.26
CA ARG A 328 9.63 28.34 -7.29
C ARG A 328 8.99 29.32 -8.27
N GLY A 329 9.71 29.67 -9.34
CA GLY A 329 9.35 30.71 -10.30
C GLY A 329 8.67 30.17 -11.57
N THR A 330 8.96 30.85 -12.69
CA THR A 330 8.41 30.49 -14.01
C THR A 330 9.52 30.46 -15.07
N HIS A 331 9.31 29.66 -16.11
CA HIS A 331 10.21 29.52 -17.25
C HIS A 331 9.39 29.42 -18.54
N HIS A 332 9.41 30.48 -19.37
CA HIS A 332 8.65 30.55 -20.63
C HIS A 332 7.18 30.07 -20.54
N GLY A 333 6.46 30.53 -19.51
CA GLY A 333 5.06 30.19 -19.30
C GLY A 333 4.81 28.82 -18.63
N LEU A 334 5.87 28.09 -18.27
CA LEU A 334 5.80 26.97 -17.34
C LEU A 334 6.06 27.49 -15.92
N ALA A 335 5.12 27.33 -15.00
CA ALA A 335 5.31 27.63 -13.59
C ALA A 335 5.77 26.39 -12.82
N TRP A 336 6.48 26.58 -11.71
CA TRP A 336 6.82 25.48 -10.79
C TRP A 336 5.56 24.75 -10.29
N THR A 337 4.43 25.46 -10.12
CA THR A 337 3.14 24.87 -9.72
C THR A 337 2.49 23.99 -10.79
N ASP A 338 2.96 24.03 -12.04
CA ASP A 338 2.48 23.15 -13.11
C ASP A 338 3.15 21.77 -13.07
N LEU A 339 4.24 21.64 -12.30
CA LEU A 339 4.97 20.39 -12.09
C LEU A 339 4.35 19.57 -10.94
N LEU A 340 4.59 18.26 -10.97
CA LEU A 340 4.28 17.42 -9.82
C LEU A 340 5.22 17.75 -8.66
N ARG A 341 4.68 17.77 -7.46
CA ARG A 341 5.37 18.08 -6.22
C ARG A 341 5.21 16.90 -5.26
N LEU A 342 6.31 16.50 -4.64
CA LEU A 342 6.28 15.51 -3.57
C LEU A 342 5.78 16.20 -2.28
N PRO A 343 4.66 15.75 -1.68
CA PRO A 343 4.22 16.31 -0.42
C PRO A 343 5.27 16.18 0.69
N ASP A 344 5.39 17.21 1.52
CA ASP A 344 6.16 17.17 2.78
C ASP A 344 5.78 15.92 3.59
N LYS A 345 6.74 15.29 4.27
CA LYS A 345 6.49 14.06 5.07
C LYS A 345 5.44 14.25 6.17
N ARG A 346 5.20 15.50 6.57
CA ARG A 346 4.22 15.91 7.58
C ARG A 346 2.85 16.18 6.99
N PHE A 347 2.76 16.35 5.67
CA PHE A 347 1.51 16.68 4.99
C PHE A 347 0.44 15.62 5.25
N PHE A 348 -0.71 16.07 5.73
CA PHE A 348 -1.94 15.28 5.83
C PHE A 348 -1.76 13.90 6.52
N ARG A 349 -1.00 13.88 7.62
CA ARG A 349 -0.76 12.67 8.42
C ARG A 349 -1.85 12.47 9.48
N ARG A 350 -2.27 11.22 9.63
CA ARG A 350 -3.26 10.70 10.58
C ARG A 350 -2.61 9.84 11.65
N LYS A 351 -1.46 9.23 11.33
CA LYS A 351 -0.70 8.35 12.22
C LYS A 351 0.77 8.73 12.21
N GLY A 352 1.48 8.27 13.25
CA GLY A 352 2.90 8.52 13.46
C GLY A 352 3.18 9.85 14.15
N VAL A 353 4.45 10.22 14.20
CA VAL A 353 4.98 11.42 14.88
C VAL A 353 4.34 12.70 14.35
N HIS A 354 3.90 12.68 13.09
CA HIS A 354 3.32 13.84 12.40
C HIS A 354 1.80 13.87 12.39
N ALA A 355 1.12 12.95 13.08
CA ALA A 355 -0.33 12.86 13.12
C ALA A 355 -0.98 14.21 13.49
N PHE A 356 -1.97 14.62 12.68
CA PHE A 356 -2.76 15.84 12.85
C PHE A 356 -1.97 17.16 12.80
N GLN A 357 -0.72 17.14 12.33
CA GLN A 357 -0.01 18.38 11.99
C GLN A 357 -0.67 19.04 10.76
N MET A 358 -0.90 20.35 10.84
CA MET A 358 -1.47 21.14 9.74
C MET A 358 -0.34 21.78 8.92
N VAL A 359 0.32 20.95 8.12
CA VAL A 359 1.45 21.35 7.26
C VAL A 359 1.08 21.07 5.81
N GLY A 360 1.22 22.08 4.95
CA GLY A 360 0.92 22.01 3.53
C GLY A 360 1.91 21.17 2.72
N ILE A 361 1.61 21.03 1.43
CA ILE A 361 2.37 20.19 0.48
C ILE A 361 3.84 20.61 0.44
N ASP A 362 4.13 21.90 0.56
CA ASP A 362 5.48 22.45 0.43
C ASP A 362 6.14 22.78 1.77
N GLY A 363 5.53 22.32 2.88
CA GLY A 363 6.01 22.50 4.24
C GLY A 363 5.51 23.77 4.94
N GLU A 364 4.59 24.52 4.33
CA GLU A 364 3.99 25.72 4.91
C GLU A 364 3.06 25.38 6.09
N PRO A 365 3.16 26.06 7.24
CA PRO A 365 2.32 25.76 8.39
C PRO A 365 0.96 26.46 8.30
N PHE A 366 -0.08 25.79 8.80
CA PHE A 366 -1.41 26.35 9.02
C PHE A 366 -1.68 26.43 10.53
N THR A 367 -2.30 27.52 10.97
CA THR A 367 -2.67 27.75 12.37
C THR A 367 -4.18 27.67 12.60
N ASP A 368 -4.99 27.90 11.55
CA ASP A 368 -6.44 27.76 11.58
C ASP A 368 -6.89 26.44 10.96
N VAL A 369 -7.76 25.72 11.67
CA VAL A 369 -8.25 24.40 11.25
C VAL A 369 -9.13 24.46 10.01
N GLU A 370 -9.92 25.51 9.84
CA GLU A 370 -10.82 25.63 8.70
C GLU A 370 -10.06 26.06 7.45
N ASP A 371 -9.02 26.90 7.57
CA ASP A 371 -8.09 27.19 6.48
C ASP A 371 -7.35 25.93 6.02
N TRP A 372 -6.89 25.10 6.96
CA TRP A 372 -6.29 23.80 6.64
C TRP A 372 -7.27 22.87 5.92
N LEU A 373 -8.51 22.75 6.41
CA LEU A 373 -9.53 21.90 5.77
C LEU A 373 -9.91 22.42 4.37
N ARG A 374 -9.98 23.74 4.17
CA ARG A 374 -10.14 24.35 2.84
C ARG A 374 -8.96 24.06 1.94
N TYR A 375 -7.74 24.11 2.47
CA TYR A 375 -6.53 23.77 1.72
C TYR A 375 -6.53 22.31 1.28
N LEU A 376 -6.88 21.36 2.17
CA LEU A 376 -7.05 19.96 1.82
C LEU A 376 -8.12 19.77 0.74
N ALA A 377 -9.27 20.43 0.88
CA ALA A 377 -10.36 20.35 -0.09
C ALA A 377 -9.94 20.81 -1.50
N ALA A 378 -9.06 21.81 -1.59
CA ALA A 378 -8.55 22.29 -2.88
C ALA A 378 -7.48 21.39 -3.51
N ASN A 379 -6.83 20.53 -2.72
CA ASN A 379 -5.63 19.79 -3.13
C ASN A 379 -5.78 18.26 -3.12
N LEU A 380 -6.91 17.73 -2.66
CA LEU A 380 -7.22 16.30 -2.70
C LEU A 380 -8.31 16.01 -3.76
N ASN A 381 -8.51 14.74 -4.07
CA ASN A 381 -9.56 14.31 -5.00
C ASN A 381 -10.96 14.63 -4.43
N ASP A 382 -11.86 15.13 -5.27
CA ASP A 382 -13.21 15.54 -4.86
C ASP A 382 -14.01 14.39 -4.22
N GLY A 383 -13.91 13.18 -4.80
CA GLY A 383 -14.56 11.98 -4.26
C GLY A 383 -14.06 11.64 -2.85
N TYR A 384 -12.76 11.76 -2.62
CA TYR A 384 -12.16 11.56 -1.32
C TYR A 384 -12.56 12.64 -0.31
N ILE A 385 -12.63 13.90 -0.72
CA ILE A 385 -13.11 15.01 0.12
C ILE A 385 -14.57 14.80 0.55
N ALA A 386 -15.41 14.28 -0.35
CA ALA A 386 -16.81 13.95 -0.06
C ALA A 386 -16.99 12.65 0.75
N SER A 387 -15.89 11.95 1.08
CA SER A 387 -15.96 10.66 1.77
C SER A 387 -16.26 10.79 3.27
N ARG A 388 -16.81 9.72 3.84
CA ARG A 388 -16.98 9.59 5.30
C ARG A 388 -15.64 9.66 6.03
N ASP A 389 -14.61 9.09 5.44
CA ASP A 389 -13.26 9.07 6.00
C ASP A 389 -12.70 10.50 6.18
N MET A 390 -12.89 11.39 5.20
CA MET A 390 -12.49 12.79 5.35
C MET A 390 -13.31 13.56 6.38
N LYS A 391 -14.62 13.27 6.48
CA LYS A 391 -15.46 13.84 7.54
C LYS A 391 -14.93 13.48 8.93
N LEU A 392 -14.62 12.19 9.14
CA LEU A 392 -14.09 11.69 10.41
C LEU A 392 -12.72 12.28 10.73
N TYR A 393 -11.85 12.42 9.74
CA TYR A 393 -10.57 13.12 9.91
C TYR A 393 -10.77 14.58 10.36
N ALA A 394 -11.69 15.32 9.73
CA ALA A 394 -11.97 16.71 10.08
C ALA A 394 -12.52 16.85 11.51
N GLU A 395 -13.41 15.94 11.93
CA GLU A 395 -13.91 15.88 13.31
C GLU A 395 -12.79 15.61 14.30
N ALA A 396 -11.96 14.58 14.05
CA ALA A 396 -10.82 14.25 14.90
C ALA A 396 -9.81 15.40 14.99
N LEU A 397 -9.50 16.06 13.87
CA LEU A 397 -8.59 17.20 13.85
C LEU A 397 -9.12 18.37 14.67
N ARG A 398 -10.41 18.71 14.58
CA ARG A 398 -11.03 19.77 15.39
C ARG A 398 -10.95 19.48 16.89
N SER A 399 -11.15 18.22 17.29
CA SER A 399 -10.95 17.80 18.69
C SER A 399 -9.49 17.93 19.13
N VAL A 400 -8.53 17.63 18.25
CA VAL A 400 -7.10 17.83 18.55
C VAL A 400 -6.75 19.31 18.70
N VAL A 401 -7.18 20.15 17.76
CA VAL A 401 -6.86 21.58 17.75
C VAL A 401 -7.52 22.33 18.92
N SER A 402 -8.74 21.93 19.31
CA SER A 402 -9.43 22.52 20.48
C SER A 402 -8.87 22.05 21.82
N GLY A 403 -7.98 21.05 21.83
CA GLY A 403 -7.44 20.46 23.05
C GLY A 403 -8.38 19.46 23.75
N GLU A 404 -9.51 19.12 23.12
CA GLU A 404 -10.43 18.09 23.63
C GLU A 404 -9.78 16.70 23.65
N LYS A 405 -8.96 16.40 22.63
CA LYS A 405 -8.22 15.14 22.52
C LYS A 405 -6.76 15.38 22.23
N THR A 406 -5.89 14.54 22.78
CA THR A 406 -4.51 14.41 22.28
C THR A 406 -4.50 13.74 20.90
N PRO A 407 -3.44 13.93 20.09
CA PRO A 407 -3.29 13.20 18.83
C PRO A 407 -3.38 11.67 19.00
N ALA A 408 -2.85 11.13 20.11
CA ALA A 408 -2.91 9.70 20.39
C ALA A 408 -4.34 9.20 20.63
N GLU A 409 -5.15 9.95 21.38
CA GLU A 409 -6.57 9.64 21.58
C GLU A 409 -7.37 9.79 20.29
N ALA A 410 -7.06 10.82 19.49
CA ALA A 410 -7.69 11.02 18.19
C ALA A 410 -7.44 9.84 17.24
N ILE A 411 -6.20 9.34 17.15
CA ILE A 411 -5.83 8.13 16.38
C ILE A 411 -6.69 6.93 16.79
N LYS A 412 -6.87 6.70 18.10
CA LYS A 412 -7.66 5.57 18.62
C LYS A 412 -9.16 5.73 18.36
N SER A 413 -9.65 6.96 18.37
CA SER A 413 -11.07 7.27 18.15
C SER A 413 -11.50 7.22 16.69
N MET A 414 -10.57 7.09 15.74
CA MET A 414 -10.91 6.94 14.33
C MET A 414 -11.63 5.59 14.11
N PRO A 415 -12.88 5.60 13.61
CA PRO A 415 -13.67 4.39 13.44
C PRO A 415 -12.96 3.39 12.53
N ARG A 416 -12.99 2.11 12.91
CA ARG A 416 -12.60 0.99 12.04
C ARG A 416 -13.79 0.07 11.84
N LEU A 417 -13.98 -0.46 10.64
CA LEU A 417 -14.94 -1.56 10.45
C LEU A 417 -14.30 -2.82 11.01
N LYS A 418 -14.96 -3.42 11.99
CA LYS A 418 -14.52 -4.68 12.59
C LYS A 418 -15.69 -5.65 12.57
N ARG A 419 -15.41 -6.95 12.45
CA ARG A 419 -16.43 -7.98 12.66
C ARG A 419 -16.83 -7.95 14.14
N VAL A 420 -18.10 -7.66 14.42
CA VAL A 420 -18.63 -7.58 15.80
C VAL A 420 -19.70 -8.66 15.95
N GLY A 421 -19.29 -9.81 16.49
CA GLY A 421 -20.15 -10.97 16.73
C GLY A 421 -19.37 -12.28 16.55
N GLY A 422 -19.67 -13.27 17.39
CA GLY A 422 -18.87 -14.48 17.65
C GLY A 422 -18.39 -15.28 16.43
N THR A 423 -17.55 -16.28 16.72
CA THR A 423 -16.86 -17.26 15.85
C THR A 423 -17.73 -17.99 14.81
N CYS A 424 -19.02 -17.67 14.66
CA CYS A 424 -19.87 -18.24 13.61
C CYS A 424 -19.57 -17.59 12.24
N PRO A 425 -19.25 -18.41 11.22
CA PRO A 425 -19.13 -17.99 9.82
C PRO A 425 -20.35 -17.23 9.28
N CYS A 426 -21.52 -17.47 9.88
CA CYS A 426 -22.80 -16.88 9.53
C CYS A 426 -23.00 -15.41 9.97
N SER A 427 -22.15 -14.88 10.85
CA SER A 427 -22.30 -13.51 11.37
C SER A 427 -21.86 -12.49 10.32
N LYS A 428 -22.80 -12.05 9.47
CA LYS A 428 -22.60 -10.99 8.45
C LYS A 428 -22.45 -9.58 9.04
N GLY A 429 -22.19 -9.46 10.34
CA GLY A 429 -22.17 -8.18 11.04
C GLY A 429 -20.77 -7.58 11.09
N VAL A 430 -20.36 -6.84 10.05
CA VAL A 430 -19.28 -5.86 10.20
C VAL A 430 -19.91 -4.58 10.74
N ARG A 431 -19.37 -4.07 11.86
CA ARG A 431 -19.83 -2.81 12.44
C ARG A 431 -18.66 -1.85 12.59
N TRP A 432 -18.98 -0.57 12.56
CA TRP A 432 -18.02 0.46 12.94
C TRP A 432 -17.77 0.36 14.44
N VAL A 433 -16.51 0.22 14.83
CA VAL A 433 -16.07 0.15 16.21
C VAL A 433 -15.07 1.27 16.46
N MET A 434 -15.17 1.88 17.64
CA MET A 434 -14.15 2.76 18.19
C MET A 434 -13.47 2.06 19.36
N GLU A 435 -12.16 2.28 19.51
CA GLU A 435 -11.42 1.83 20.68
C GLU A 435 -11.55 2.91 21.76
N ASP A 436 -12.09 2.52 22.91
CA ASP A 436 -12.25 3.38 24.08
C ASP A 436 -10.90 3.60 24.77
N ALA A 437 -10.79 4.66 25.58
CA ALA A 437 -9.55 5.03 26.27
C ALA A 437 -8.96 3.88 27.13
N ASP A 438 -9.82 3.00 27.65
CA ASP A 438 -9.47 1.87 28.51
C ASP A 438 -9.19 0.56 27.73
N GLY A 439 -9.14 0.62 26.40
CA GLY A 439 -9.04 -0.55 25.52
C GLY A 439 -10.36 -1.30 25.32
N GLY A 440 -11.47 -0.76 25.84
CA GLY A 440 -12.83 -1.18 25.52
C GLY A 440 -13.18 -0.93 24.06
N GLN A 441 -14.24 -1.55 23.54
CA GLN A 441 -14.70 -1.37 22.17
C GLN A 441 -16.18 -0.97 22.18
N THR A 442 -16.46 0.22 21.65
CA THR A 442 -17.84 0.72 21.52
C THR A 442 -18.30 0.65 20.06
N THR A 443 -19.46 0.04 19.83
CA THR A 443 -20.10 0.02 18.50
C THR A 443 -20.64 1.41 18.18
N VAL A 444 -20.22 1.99 17.06
CA VAL A 444 -20.79 3.25 16.58
C VAL A 444 -22.23 2.98 16.14
N ALA A 445 -23.20 3.64 16.78
CA ALA A 445 -24.60 3.53 16.38
C ALA A 445 -24.76 4.01 14.94
N VAL A 446 -25.21 3.12 14.06
CA VAL A 446 -25.57 3.46 12.68
C VAL A 446 -26.87 4.26 12.77
N ARG A 447 -26.80 5.56 12.49
CA ARG A 447 -27.99 6.39 12.21
C ARG A 447 -28.12 6.57 10.71
#